data_AF-A0A1S4DHN2-F1
#
_entry.id   AF-A0A1S4DHN2-F1
#
_cell.length_a   1.000
_cell.length_b   1.000
_cell.length_c   1.000
_cell.angle_alpha   90.00
_cell.angle_beta   90.00
_cell.angle_gamma   90.00
#
_symmetry.space_group_name_H-M   'P 1'
#
loop_
_entity.id
_entity.type
_entity.pdbx_description
1 polymer ?
#
loop_
_entity_poly.entity_id
_entity_poly.type
_entity_poly.pdbx_seq_one_letter_code
_entity_poly.pdbx_strand_id
1 'polypeptide(L)'
;MNIDQRLQDQLKTRVAFLLESCSAKDLLVRNSTTLFDVDIVIQVVEAYVSLASNNPNSKMSVVGRLVDDYLALVSRDENLVVRSFYSLVNALPKEARSCDDNLYRSIDMYLKEHPDLTEEERSSICRKMEYHKLSQEARTHAMKNDRLPDNIRTQFILVEQINMTRLLTSAGSSYQRTKSQTIMKVSKGVGKSWMNSSQNEMEVMKQEVEMLKAQVGELKQCRRELQRQTKKSVCC
;
A
#
# COMPACT_ATOMS: atom_id res chain seq x y z
N MET A 1 42.05 -0.79 21.00
CA MET A 1 42.14 -2.18 20.51
C MET A 1 41.91 -2.16 19.01
N ASN A 2 42.90 -2.59 18.21
CA ASN A 2 42.70 -2.78 16.78
C ASN A 2 42.13 -4.19 16.59
N ILE A 3 40.84 -4.28 16.28
CA ILE A 3 40.17 -5.56 16.05
C ILE A 3 40.49 -5.98 14.61
N ASP A 4 40.88 -7.24 14.41
CA ASP A 4 41.17 -7.76 13.07
C ASP A 4 39.93 -7.63 12.16
N GLN A 5 40.06 -6.80 11.12
CA GLN A 5 38.98 -6.52 10.16
C GLN A 5 38.46 -7.81 9.50
N ARG A 6 39.34 -8.78 9.25
CA ARG A 6 38.96 -10.05 8.63
C ARG A 6 38.05 -10.86 9.55
N LEU A 7 38.36 -10.89 10.84
CA LEU A 7 37.51 -11.58 11.83
C LEU A 7 36.17 -10.87 11.99
N GLN A 8 36.17 -9.53 11.93
CA GLN A 8 34.94 -8.74 11.96
C GLN A 8 34.05 -9.04 10.75
N ASP A 9 34.62 -9.11 9.55
CA ASP A 9 33.88 -9.39 8.32
C ASP A 9 33.35 -10.84 8.29
N GLN A 10 34.12 -11.80 8.78
CA GLN A 10 33.67 -13.19 8.94
C GLN A 10 32.52 -13.32 9.94
N LEU A 11 32.60 -12.59 11.06
CA LEU A 11 31.52 -12.55 12.04
C LEU A 11 30.26 -11.93 11.45
N LYS A 12 30.37 -10.76 10.80
CA LYS A 12 29.26 -10.11 10.10
C LYS A 12 28.60 -11.05 9.10
N THR A 13 29.40 -11.79 8.32
CA THR A 13 28.91 -12.77 7.35
C THR A 13 28.09 -13.88 8.02
N ARG A 14 28.60 -14.47 9.12
CA ARG A 14 27.90 -15.54 9.83
C ARG A 14 26.59 -15.05 10.43
N VAL A 15 26.59 -13.87 11.04
CA VAL A 15 25.38 -13.28 11.66
C VAL A 15 24.37 -12.89 10.58
N ALA A 16 24.82 -12.37 9.44
CA ALA A 16 23.94 -12.01 8.33
C ALA A 16 23.07 -13.20 7.88
N PHE A 17 23.65 -14.40 7.72
CA PHE A 17 22.88 -15.59 7.35
C PHE A 17 21.90 -16.06 8.44
N LEU A 18 22.13 -15.72 9.71
CA LEU A 18 21.19 -16.03 10.78
C LEU A 18 19.92 -15.17 10.72
N LEU A 19 19.97 -14.00 10.08
CA LEU A 19 18.80 -13.12 9.94
C LEU A 19 17.59 -13.82 9.32
N GLU A 20 17.80 -14.81 8.44
CA GLU A 20 16.69 -15.57 7.84
C GLU A 20 15.88 -16.40 8.85
N SER A 21 16.43 -16.62 10.05
CA SER A 21 15.82 -17.39 11.14
C SER A 21 15.55 -16.57 12.40
N CYS A 22 15.92 -15.28 12.41
CA CYS A 22 15.75 -14.40 13.56
C CYS A 22 14.34 -13.82 13.65
N SER A 23 13.96 -13.44 14.86
CA SER A 23 12.81 -12.57 15.15
C SER A 23 13.27 -11.15 15.44
N ALA A 24 12.36 -10.18 15.33
CA ALA A 24 12.69 -8.77 15.61
C ALA A 24 13.19 -8.53 17.05
N LYS A 25 12.79 -9.41 17.99
CA LYS A 25 13.26 -9.35 19.39
C LYS A 25 14.74 -9.72 19.52
N ASP A 26 15.25 -10.56 18.63
CA ASP A 26 16.65 -10.99 18.65
C ASP A 26 17.61 -9.88 18.19
N LEU A 27 17.07 -8.84 17.53
CA LEU A 27 17.81 -7.66 17.08
C LEU A 27 17.83 -6.53 18.10
N LEU A 28 17.19 -6.69 19.26
CA LEU A 28 17.15 -5.67 20.33
C LEU A 28 18.45 -5.67 21.14
N VAL A 29 19.54 -5.25 20.49
CA VAL A 29 20.84 -5.03 21.13
C VAL A 29 20.75 -3.71 21.90
N ARG A 30 21.01 -3.73 23.21
CA ARG A 30 20.99 -2.51 24.05
C ARG A 30 22.36 -1.83 24.05
N ASN A 31 22.36 -0.50 23.92
CA ASN A 31 23.55 0.33 24.15
C ASN A 31 23.45 1.00 25.54
N SER A 32 24.57 1.47 26.05
CA SER A 32 24.67 2.26 27.28
C SER A 32 24.06 3.67 27.19
N THR A 33 23.94 4.22 25.98
CA THR A 33 23.45 5.60 25.73
C THR A 33 22.08 5.67 25.03
N THR A 34 21.71 4.65 24.25
CA THR A 34 20.41 4.55 23.57
C THR A 34 19.73 3.24 23.97
N LEU A 35 18.38 3.18 23.95
CA LEU A 35 17.68 1.94 24.30
C LEU A 35 18.07 0.79 23.39
N PHE A 36 18.34 1.07 22.10
CA PHE A 36 18.81 0.09 21.13
C PHE A 36 19.99 0.61 20.29
N ASP A 37 20.93 -0.29 19.97
CA ASP A 37 22.01 -0.06 19.01
C ASP A 37 21.53 -0.42 17.60
N VAL A 38 20.87 0.54 16.96
CA VAL A 38 20.32 0.39 15.60
C VAL A 38 21.44 0.34 14.56
N ASP A 39 22.57 0.98 14.82
CA ASP A 39 23.69 1.08 13.87
C ASP A 39 24.35 -0.29 13.65
N ILE A 40 24.45 -1.13 14.69
CA ILE A 40 24.89 -2.53 14.53
C ILE A 40 23.93 -3.30 13.62
N VAL A 41 22.62 -3.16 13.82
CA VAL A 41 21.62 -3.87 13.01
C VAL A 41 21.69 -3.44 11.55
N ILE A 42 21.84 -2.13 11.28
CA ILE A 42 22.04 -1.61 9.92
C ILE A 42 23.24 -2.29 9.25
N GLN A 43 24.39 -2.35 9.93
CA GLN A 43 25.59 -2.99 9.36
C GLN A 43 25.39 -4.48 9.05
N VAL A 44 24.64 -5.20 9.89
CA VAL A 44 24.36 -6.63 9.67
C VAL A 44 23.39 -6.81 8.50
N VAL A 45 22.37 -5.95 8.38
CA VAL A 45 21.43 -5.98 7.25
C VAL A 45 22.12 -5.64 5.93
N GLU A 46 22.96 -4.61 5.89
CA GLU A 46 23.73 -4.24 4.70
C GLU A 46 24.71 -5.36 4.28
N ALA A 47 25.34 -6.03 5.25
CA ALA A 47 26.16 -7.20 4.98
C ALA A 47 25.32 -8.35 4.38
N TYR A 48 24.13 -8.61 4.91
CA TYR A 48 23.22 -9.61 4.33
C TYR A 48 22.82 -9.24 2.90
N VAL A 49 22.45 -7.99 2.63
CA VAL A 49 22.06 -7.54 1.29
C VAL A 49 23.19 -7.74 0.27
N SER A 50 24.42 -7.40 0.68
CA SER A 50 25.62 -7.58 -0.16
C SER A 50 25.89 -9.05 -0.49
N LEU A 51 25.66 -9.95 0.46
CA LEU A 51 25.83 -11.40 0.28
C LEU A 51 24.69 -12.03 -0.52
N ALA A 52 23.46 -11.62 -0.23
CA ALA A 52 22.23 -12.13 -0.85
C ALA A 52 22.14 -11.76 -2.33
N SER A 53 22.69 -10.60 -2.73
CA SER A 53 22.72 -10.15 -4.13
C SER A 53 23.42 -11.15 -5.07
N ASN A 54 24.36 -11.95 -4.55
CA ASN A 54 25.09 -12.97 -5.30
C ASN A 54 24.55 -14.39 -5.07
N ASN A 55 23.47 -14.55 -4.29
CA ASN A 55 22.94 -15.85 -3.89
C ASN A 55 21.45 -15.99 -4.26
N PRO A 56 21.10 -16.82 -5.25
CA PRO A 56 19.72 -17.02 -5.68
C PRO A 56 18.85 -17.73 -4.63
N ASN A 57 19.45 -18.40 -3.64
CA ASN A 57 18.74 -19.08 -2.56
C ASN A 57 18.48 -18.17 -1.34
N SER A 58 18.89 -16.89 -1.41
CA SER A 58 18.69 -15.96 -0.30
C SER A 58 17.20 -15.66 -0.06
N LYS A 59 16.81 -15.65 1.21
CA LYS A 59 15.43 -15.34 1.61
C LYS A 59 15.26 -13.84 1.89
N MET A 60 15.54 -13.02 0.88
CA MET A 60 15.51 -11.55 1.01
C MET A 60 14.18 -11.02 1.54
N SER A 61 13.05 -11.60 1.14
CA SER A 61 11.72 -11.20 1.61
C SER A 61 11.45 -11.54 3.08
N VAL A 62 12.10 -12.59 3.61
CA VAL A 62 12.02 -12.95 5.04
C VAL A 62 12.78 -11.91 5.86
N VAL A 63 13.99 -11.55 5.42
CA VAL A 63 14.77 -10.48 6.06
C VAL A 63 14.07 -9.12 5.92
N GLY A 64 13.41 -8.87 4.78
CA GLY A 64 12.55 -7.70 4.58
C GLY A 64 11.49 -7.56 5.67
N ARG A 65 10.77 -8.64 5.96
CA ARG A 65 9.76 -8.67 7.03
C ARG A 65 10.39 -8.49 8.41
N LEU A 66 11.51 -9.16 8.68
CA LEU A 66 12.23 -9.03 9.95
C LEU A 66 12.62 -7.56 10.24
N VAL A 67 13.15 -6.87 9.22
CA VAL A 67 13.54 -5.46 9.34
C VAL A 67 12.31 -4.57 9.52
N ASP A 68 11.20 -4.84 8.85
CA ASP A 68 9.96 -4.08 9.04
C ASP A 68 9.37 -4.26 10.45
N ASP A 69 9.42 -5.48 10.99
CA ASP A 69 9.01 -5.78 12.36
C ASP A 69 9.95 -5.10 13.37
N TYR A 70 11.26 -5.07 13.09
CA TYR A 70 12.24 -4.35 13.92
C TYR A 70 12.04 -2.83 13.85
N LEU A 71 11.81 -2.26 12.65
CA LEU A 71 11.42 -0.87 12.45
C LEU A 71 10.22 -0.51 13.33
N ALA A 72 9.18 -1.36 13.36
CA ALA A 72 7.99 -1.11 14.17
C ALA A 72 8.25 -1.08 15.69
N LEU A 73 9.29 -1.79 16.16
CA LEU A 73 9.71 -1.77 17.56
C LEU A 73 10.49 -0.50 17.88
N VAL A 74 11.51 -0.18 17.07
CA VAL A 74 12.39 0.98 17.32
C VAL A 74 11.72 2.32 17.02
N SER A 75 10.68 2.35 16.16
CA SER A 75 9.87 3.56 15.92
C SER A 75 9.20 4.14 17.17
N ARG A 76 9.10 3.36 18.24
CA ARG A 76 8.49 3.76 19.52
C ARG A 76 9.48 4.40 20.49
N ASP A 77 10.78 4.36 20.18
CA ASP A 77 11.81 4.97 21.01
C ASP A 77 11.95 6.45 20.64
N GLU A 78 11.55 7.33 21.55
CA GLU A 78 11.67 8.80 21.40
C GLU A 78 13.14 9.27 21.30
N ASN A 79 14.10 8.44 21.70
CA ASN A 79 15.53 8.76 21.61
C ASN A 79 16.14 8.32 20.28
N LEU A 80 15.37 7.69 19.39
CA LEU A 80 15.88 7.21 18.12
C LEU A 80 16.08 8.38 17.15
N VAL A 81 17.34 8.71 16.90
CA VAL A 81 17.71 9.77 15.96
C VAL A 81 17.28 9.46 14.51
N VAL A 82 16.82 10.50 13.82
CA VAL A 82 16.31 10.45 12.44
C VAL A 82 17.29 9.79 11.49
N ARG A 83 18.58 10.08 11.64
CA ARG A 83 19.64 9.53 10.78
C ARG A 83 19.67 8.01 10.82
N SER A 84 19.59 7.41 12.02
CA SER A 84 19.62 5.95 12.16
C SER A 84 18.32 5.33 11.66
N PHE A 85 17.17 5.96 11.92
CA PHE A 85 15.90 5.51 11.35
C PHE A 85 15.89 5.54 9.82
N TYR A 86 16.37 6.64 9.23
CA TYR A 86 16.52 6.80 7.78
C TYR A 86 17.43 5.73 7.18
N SER A 87 18.60 5.48 7.78
CA SER A 87 19.53 4.45 7.32
C SER A 87 18.89 3.07 7.35
N LEU A 88 18.14 2.74 8.41
CA LEU A 88 17.46 1.45 8.54
C LEU A 88 16.35 1.27 7.48
N VAL A 89 15.55 2.31 7.22
CA VAL A 89 14.53 2.31 6.14
C VAL A 89 15.17 2.04 4.77
N ASN A 90 16.39 2.55 4.56
CA ASN A 90 17.12 2.45 3.29
C ASN A 90 18.07 1.25 3.19
N ALA A 91 18.32 0.52 4.28
CA ALA A 91 19.26 -0.61 4.33
C ALA A 91 18.87 -1.77 3.39
N LEU A 92 17.59 -1.87 3.03
CA LEU A 92 17.08 -2.91 2.15
C LEU A 92 16.82 -2.42 0.71
N PRO A 93 17.06 -3.28 -0.29
CA PRO A 93 16.68 -3.02 -1.67
C PRO A 93 15.15 -3.03 -1.82
N LYS A 94 14.64 -2.45 -2.92
CA LYS A 94 13.18 -2.33 -3.14
C LYS A 94 12.51 -3.69 -3.31
N GLU A 95 13.25 -4.66 -3.82
CA GLU A 95 12.82 -6.02 -4.14
C GLU A 95 12.64 -6.86 -2.88
N ALA A 96 13.19 -6.43 -1.74
CA ALA A 96 12.99 -7.09 -0.46
C ALA A 96 11.53 -7.03 0.03
N ARG A 97 10.74 -6.07 -0.48
CA ARG A 97 9.34 -5.86 -0.09
C ARG A 97 8.41 -6.03 -1.28
N SER A 98 7.47 -6.96 -1.14
CA SER A 98 6.32 -7.09 -2.05
C SER A 98 5.17 -6.15 -1.69
N CYS A 99 5.11 -5.71 -0.43
CA CYS A 99 4.10 -4.81 0.10
C CYS A 99 4.76 -3.84 1.10
N ASP A 100 4.42 -2.56 1.01
CA ASP A 100 5.01 -1.49 1.84
C ASP A 100 4.15 -1.16 3.08
N ASP A 101 3.06 -1.89 3.35
CA ASP A 101 2.14 -1.58 4.45
C ASP A 101 2.81 -1.59 5.83
N ASN A 102 3.73 -2.53 6.07
CA ASN A 102 4.47 -2.60 7.33
C ASN A 102 5.47 -1.45 7.44
N LEU A 103 6.18 -1.14 6.35
CA LEU A 103 7.06 0.02 6.27
C LEU A 103 6.29 1.32 6.55
N TYR A 104 5.13 1.50 5.92
CA TYR A 104 4.25 2.64 6.16
C TYR A 104 3.83 2.73 7.63
N ARG A 105 3.41 1.62 8.25
CA ARG A 105 3.03 1.59 9.66
C ARG A 105 4.19 2.00 10.58
N SER A 106 5.40 1.54 10.29
CA SER A 106 6.59 1.87 11.08
C SER A 106 6.99 3.34 10.92
N ILE A 107 6.92 3.89 9.69
CA ILE A 107 7.15 5.33 9.44
C ILE A 107 6.07 6.17 10.12
N ASP A 108 4.80 5.79 10.01
CA ASP A 108 3.70 6.50 10.64
C ASP A 108 3.83 6.54 12.17
N MET A 109 4.26 5.44 12.77
CA MET A 109 4.58 5.39 14.20
C MET A 109 5.75 6.30 14.54
N TYR A 110 6.84 6.27 13.76
CA TYR A 110 8.00 7.12 14.01
C TYR A 110 7.63 8.61 13.96
N LEU A 111 6.88 9.03 12.95
CA LEU A 111 6.36 10.40 12.80
C LEU A 111 5.43 10.79 13.96
N LYS A 112 4.73 9.82 14.57
CA LYS A 112 3.87 10.05 15.74
C LYS A 112 4.68 10.41 16.98
N GLU A 113 5.73 9.65 17.24
CA GLU A 113 6.55 9.79 18.45
C GLU A 113 7.60 10.90 18.30
N HIS A 114 7.82 11.42 17.09
CA HIS A 114 8.76 12.51 16.79
C HIS A 114 8.06 13.69 16.08
N PRO A 115 7.20 14.45 16.79
CA PRO A 115 6.47 15.58 16.19
C PRO A 115 7.39 16.73 15.75
N ASP A 116 8.58 16.85 16.35
CA ASP A 116 9.52 17.96 16.13
C ASP A 116 10.35 17.83 14.83
N LEU A 117 10.15 16.76 14.06
CA LEU A 117 10.84 16.56 12.78
C LEU A 117 10.55 17.68 11.79
N THR A 118 11.59 18.12 11.09
CA THR A 118 11.47 19.06 9.97
C THR A 118 10.76 18.43 8.77
N GLU A 119 10.16 19.24 7.90
CA GLU A 119 9.51 18.73 6.68
C GLU A 119 10.49 17.96 5.78
N GLU A 120 11.75 18.39 5.72
CA GLU A 120 12.82 17.72 4.97
C GLU A 120 13.11 16.32 5.54
N GLU A 121 13.21 16.19 6.87
CA GLU A 121 13.42 14.92 7.54
C GLU A 121 12.25 13.96 7.30
N ARG A 122 11.01 14.43 7.50
CA ARG A 122 9.79 13.65 7.22
C ARG A 122 9.77 13.21 5.75
N SER A 123 10.10 14.10 4.82
CA SER A 123 10.15 13.78 3.38
C SER A 123 11.22 12.74 3.05
N SER A 124 12.38 12.82 3.70
CA SER A 124 13.49 11.88 3.47
C SER A 124 13.13 10.44 3.83
N ILE A 125 12.50 10.23 4.99
CA ILE A 125 12.11 8.89 5.47
C ILE A 125 10.90 8.34 4.71
N CYS A 126 9.97 9.21 4.30
CA CYS A 126 8.77 8.79 3.57
C CYS A 126 9.04 8.41 2.10
N ARG A 127 10.12 8.95 1.50
CA ARG A 127 10.46 8.75 0.08
C ARG A 127 10.65 7.29 -0.33
N LYS A 128 11.03 6.41 0.61
CA LYS A 128 11.27 4.99 0.32
C LYS A 128 9.96 4.23 0.00
N MET A 129 8.82 4.70 0.51
CA MET A 129 7.53 4.06 0.29
C MET A 129 7.04 4.23 -1.16
N GLU A 130 6.51 3.15 -1.75
CA GLU A 130 5.99 3.16 -3.11
C GLU A 130 4.47 3.03 -3.12
N TYR A 131 3.77 4.02 -3.69
CA TYR A 131 2.29 4.05 -3.75
C TYR A 131 1.68 2.73 -4.25
N HIS A 132 2.29 2.16 -5.29
CA HIS A 132 1.79 0.94 -5.93
C HIS A 132 1.98 -0.33 -5.08
N LYS A 133 2.91 -0.32 -4.11
CA LYS A 133 3.16 -1.42 -3.16
C LYS A 133 2.33 -1.32 -1.89
N LEU A 134 1.59 -0.23 -1.69
CA LEU A 134 0.63 -0.11 -0.59
C LEU A 134 -0.70 -0.76 -0.96
N SER A 135 -1.34 -1.39 0.03
CA SER A 135 -2.73 -1.84 -0.08
C SER A 135 -3.70 -0.68 -0.19
N GLN A 136 -4.94 -0.93 -0.64
CA GLN A 136 -5.95 0.11 -0.75
C GLN A 136 -6.29 0.75 0.60
N GLU A 137 -6.27 -0.06 1.67
CA GLU A 137 -6.48 0.37 3.05
C GLU A 137 -5.35 1.32 3.49
N ALA A 138 -4.09 0.92 3.26
CA ALA A 138 -2.93 1.75 3.58
C ALA A 138 -2.90 3.06 2.79
N ARG A 139 -3.24 3.03 1.48
CA ARG A 139 -3.36 4.24 0.66
C ARG A 139 -4.42 5.20 1.20
N THR A 140 -5.59 4.67 1.56
CA THR A 140 -6.69 5.46 2.11
C THR A 140 -6.30 6.11 3.44
N HIS A 141 -5.57 5.37 4.29
CA HIS A 141 -5.02 5.92 5.53
C HIS A 141 -3.97 7.00 5.25
N ALA A 142 -3.01 6.75 4.36
CA ALA A 142 -1.93 7.68 4.00
C ALA A 142 -2.46 9.00 3.42
N MET A 143 -3.49 8.97 2.58
CA MET A 143 -4.09 10.19 2.02
C MET A 143 -4.76 11.09 3.07
N LYS A 144 -5.12 10.54 4.24
CA LYS A 144 -5.76 11.27 5.36
C LYS A 144 -4.80 11.55 6.50
N ASN A 145 -3.53 11.16 6.38
CA ASN A 145 -2.58 11.25 7.46
C ASN A 145 -1.83 12.59 7.41
N ASP A 146 -2.18 13.48 8.33
CA ASP A 146 -1.60 14.83 8.41
C ASP A 146 -0.14 14.83 8.92
N ARG A 147 0.35 13.69 9.43
CA ARG A 147 1.77 13.52 9.82
C ARG A 147 2.69 13.33 8.61
N LEU A 148 2.14 12.88 7.47
CA LEU A 148 2.93 12.73 6.26
C LEU A 148 3.22 14.09 5.63
N PRO A 149 4.42 14.28 5.05
CA PRO A 149 4.76 15.46 4.25
C PRO A 149 3.70 15.76 3.19
N ASP A 150 3.38 17.04 3.03
CA ASP A 150 2.36 17.50 2.08
C ASP A 150 2.65 17.05 0.64
N ASN A 151 3.93 17.02 0.25
CA ASN A 151 4.34 16.58 -1.09
C ASN A 151 4.06 15.09 -1.34
N ILE A 152 4.29 14.23 -0.34
CA ILE A 152 4.01 12.79 -0.43
C ILE A 152 2.49 12.54 -0.46
N ARG A 153 1.74 13.20 0.43
CA ARG A 153 0.28 13.08 0.48
C ARG A 153 -0.37 13.55 -0.83
N THR A 154 0.07 14.68 -1.36
CA THR A 154 -0.39 15.22 -2.66
C THR A 154 -0.05 14.26 -3.81
N GLN A 155 1.16 13.70 -3.82
CA GLN A 155 1.55 12.70 -4.82
C GLN A 155 0.62 11.48 -4.79
N PHE A 156 0.30 10.97 -3.60
CA PHE A 156 -0.59 9.81 -3.45
C PHE A 156 -2.00 10.12 -3.95
N ILE A 157 -2.55 11.28 -3.60
CA ILE A 157 -3.86 11.74 -4.08
C ILE A 157 -3.87 11.86 -5.61
N LEU A 158 -2.83 12.45 -6.21
CA LEU A 158 -2.74 12.61 -7.66
C LEU A 158 -2.70 11.26 -8.39
N VAL A 159 -1.92 10.30 -7.87
CA VAL A 159 -1.87 8.95 -8.45
C VAL A 159 -3.24 8.27 -8.37
N GLU A 160 -3.97 8.44 -7.27
CA GLU A 160 -5.34 7.90 -7.16
C GLU A 160 -6.31 8.57 -8.14
N GLN A 161 -6.24 9.89 -8.31
CA GLN A 161 -7.06 10.61 -9.28
C GLN A 161 -6.82 10.15 -10.72
N ILE A 162 -5.55 9.89 -11.08
CA ILE A 162 -5.19 9.35 -12.40
C ILE A 162 -5.77 7.95 -12.57
N ASN A 163 -5.65 7.09 -11.55
CA ASN A 163 -6.22 5.74 -11.59
C ASN A 163 -7.73 5.75 -11.76
N MET A 164 -8.45 6.59 -11.01
CA MET A 164 -9.90 6.76 -11.16
C MET A 164 -10.28 7.24 -12.56
N THR A 165 -9.59 8.25 -13.08
CA THR A 165 -9.85 8.79 -14.43
C THR A 165 -9.62 7.73 -15.50
N ARG A 166 -8.56 6.91 -15.37
CA ARG A 166 -8.31 5.79 -16.28
C ARG A 166 -9.43 4.76 -16.26
N LEU A 167 -9.96 4.42 -15.08
CA LEU A 167 -11.09 3.49 -14.96
C LEU A 167 -12.34 4.05 -15.65
N LEU A 168 -12.66 5.33 -15.43
CA LEU A 168 -13.81 5.99 -16.06
C LEU A 168 -13.68 6.07 -17.60
N THR A 169 -12.51 6.42 -18.11
CA THR A 169 -12.25 6.46 -19.56
C THR A 169 -12.25 5.07 -20.21
N SER A 170 -11.84 4.02 -19.47
CA SER A 170 -11.92 2.64 -19.94
C SER A 170 -13.36 2.09 -19.93
N ALA A 171 -14.18 2.49 -18.95
CA ALA A 171 -15.59 2.12 -18.86
C ALA A 171 -16.47 2.86 -19.87
N GLY A 172 -16.08 4.08 -20.29
CA GLY A 172 -16.78 4.87 -21.32
C GLY A 172 -16.42 4.53 -22.78
N SER A 173 -15.61 3.50 -23.03
CA SER A 173 -15.07 3.19 -24.36
C SER A 173 -15.95 2.25 -25.22
N SER A 174 -17.28 2.33 -25.12
CA SER A 174 -18.19 1.73 -26.11
C SER A 174 -18.71 2.72 -27.16
N TYR A 175 -18.44 4.02 -27.02
CA TYR A 175 -18.84 5.01 -28.02
C TYR A 175 -17.63 5.56 -28.77
N GLN A 176 -17.76 5.45 -30.10
CA GLN A 176 -16.77 5.66 -31.14
C GLN A 176 -15.84 6.85 -30.92
N ARG A 177 -14.54 6.56 -30.98
CA ARG A 177 -13.47 7.53 -31.17
C ARG A 177 -13.53 8.08 -32.60
N THR A 178 -14.28 9.15 -32.84
CA THR A 178 -14.03 10.04 -33.98
C THR A 178 -13.17 11.22 -33.53
N LYS A 179 -12.14 11.47 -34.33
CA LYS A 179 -11.10 12.48 -34.12
C LYS A 179 -11.72 13.89 -34.09
N SER A 180 -11.36 14.71 -33.12
CA SER A 180 -10.80 16.05 -33.37
C SER A 180 -10.34 16.71 -32.06
N GLN A 181 -9.16 17.32 -32.15
CA GLN A 181 -8.67 18.40 -31.29
C GLN A 181 -9.79 19.47 -31.16
N THR A 182 -9.88 20.31 -30.14
CA THR A 182 -8.95 21.40 -29.87
C THR A 182 -9.53 22.28 -28.73
N ILE A 183 -8.63 22.96 -27.99
CA ILE A 183 -8.79 24.24 -27.27
C ILE A 183 -9.50 24.27 -25.89
N MET A 184 -8.70 24.68 -24.92
CA MET A 184 -9.05 25.20 -23.60
C MET A 184 -10.29 26.11 -23.58
N LYS A 185 -11.15 25.95 -22.57
CA LYS A 185 -11.68 27.10 -21.82
C LYS A 185 -11.79 26.78 -20.33
N VAL A 186 -10.93 27.47 -19.58
CA VAL A 186 -11.07 27.73 -18.16
C VAL A 186 -12.33 28.54 -17.89
N SER A 187 -12.88 28.30 -16.69
CA SER A 187 -13.83 29.11 -15.90
C SER A 187 -15.32 28.81 -15.94
N LYS A 188 -15.79 28.52 -14.71
CA LYS A 188 -17.12 28.74 -14.12
C LYS A 188 -18.24 27.80 -14.58
N GLY A 189 -18.49 26.78 -13.76
CA GLY A 189 -19.79 26.09 -13.76
C GLY A 189 -19.78 24.57 -13.58
N VAL A 190 -18.71 23.95 -13.10
CA VAL A 190 -18.72 22.49 -12.80
C VAL A 190 -19.37 22.26 -11.44
N GLY A 191 -20.69 22.31 -11.42
CA GLY A 191 -21.49 21.98 -10.23
C GLY A 191 -22.90 21.51 -10.54
N LYS A 192 -23.45 21.89 -11.71
CA LYS A 192 -24.82 21.51 -12.10
C LYS A 192 -24.89 20.36 -13.12
N SER A 193 -23.83 20.13 -13.89
CA SER A 193 -23.85 19.07 -14.92
C SER A 193 -23.71 17.66 -14.33
N TRP A 194 -23.07 17.52 -13.16
CA TRP A 194 -22.78 16.21 -12.57
C TRP A 194 -23.99 15.58 -11.88
N MET A 195 -24.86 16.38 -11.25
CA MET A 195 -26.08 15.84 -10.60
C MET A 195 -27.12 15.34 -11.61
N ASN A 196 -27.28 16.02 -12.74
CA ASN A 196 -28.30 15.66 -13.73
C ASN A 196 -27.96 14.36 -14.49
N SER A 197 -26.67 14.08 -14.75
CA SER A 197 -26.26 12.83 -15.42
C SER A 197 -26.50 11.61 -14.51
N SER A 198 -26.12 11.70 -13.24
CA SER A 198 -26.32 10.63 -12.26
C SER A 198 -27.81 10.41 -11.92
N GLN A 199 -28.64 11.46 -11.93
CA GLN A 199 -30.08 11.31 -11.77
C GLN A 199 -30.72 10.59 -12.95
N ASN A 200 -30.31 10.92 -14.18
CA ASN A 200 -30.86 10.29 -15.38
C ASN A 200 -30.46 8.80 -15.47
N GLU A 201 -29.22 8.47 -15.13
CA GLU A 201 -28.74 7.07 -15.06
C GLU A 201 -29.45 6.27 -13.97
N MET A 202 -29.69 6.86 -12.79
CA MET A 202 -30.44 6.23 -11.71
C MET A 202 -31.91 6.01 -12.08
N GLU A 203 -32.51 6.93 -12.84
CA GLU A 203 -33.88 6.82 -13.33
C GLU A 203 -34.05 5.73 -14.38
N VAL A 204 -33.10 5.63 -15.33
CA VAL A 204 -33.05 4.55 -16.33
C VAL A 204 -32.86 3.19 -15.64
N MET A 205 -31.93 3.09 -14.69
CA MET A 205 -31.70 1.84 -13.95
C MET A 205 -32.92 1.43 -13.12
N LYS A 206 -33.65 2.39 -12.55
CA LYS A 206 -34.90 2.13 -11.84
C LYS A 206 -36.00 1.60 -12.77
N GLN A 207 -36.10 2.13 -13.99
CA GLN A 207 -37.06 1.63 -14.99
C GLN A 207 -36.72 0.21 -15.45
N GLU A 208 -35.43 -0.10 -15.68
CA GLU A 208 -35.00 -1.46 -16.02
C GLU A 208 -35.30 -2.47 -14.91
N VAL A 209 -35.08 -2.10 -13.64
CA VAL A 209 -35.40 -2.96 -12.49
C VAL A 209 -36.91 -3.24 -12.40
N GLU A 210 -37.76 -2.24 -12.64
CA GLU A 210 -39.21 -2.44 -12.64
C GLU A 210 -39.67 -3.31 -13.82
N MET A 211 -39.07 -3.14 -15.00
CA MET A 211 -39.34 -4.00 -16.16
C MET A 211 -38.93 -5.46 -15.89
N LEU A 212 -37.75 -5.69 -15.32
CA LEU A 212 -37.27 -7.03 -14.96
C LEU A 212 -38.14 -7.67 -13.88
N LYS A 213 -38.63 -6.88 -12.90
CA LYS A 213 -39.59 -7.37 -11.90
C LYS A 213 -40.89 -7.83 -12.55
N ALA A 214 -41.41 -7.10 -13.54
CA ALA A 214 -42.61 -7.48 -14.28
C ALA A 214 -42.41 -8.81 -15.04
N GLN A 215 -41.31 -8.93 -15.79
CA GLN A 215 -40.96 -10.16 -16.51
C GLN A 215 -40.77 -11.36 -15.58
N VAL A 216 -40.13 -11.17 -14.42
CA VAL A 216 -39.99 -12.22 -13.39
C VAL A 216 -41.35 -12.60 -12.81
N GLY A 217 -42.28 -11.65 -12.68
CA GLY A 217 -43.66 -11.90 -12.25
C GLY A 217 -44.42 -12.80 -13.23
N GLU A 218 -44.34 -12.48 -14.52
CA GLU A 218 -44.97 -13.26 -15.60
C GLU A 218 -44.39 -14.68 -15.67
N LEU A 219 -43.06 -14.82 -15.61
CA LEU A 219 -42.41 -16.13 -15.58
C LEU A 219 -42.82 -16.97 -14.37
N LYS A 220 -42.96 -16.34 -13.18
CA LYS A 220 -43.48 -17.03 -11.98
C LYS A 220 -44.93 -17.46 -12.15
N GLN A 221 -45.75 -16.71 -12.87
CA GLN A 221 -47.14 -17.07 -13.14
C GLN A 221 -47.24 -18.20 -14.17
N CYS A 222 -46.46 -18.14 -15.25
CA CYS A 222 -46.34 -19.22 -16.24
C CYS A 222 -45.88 -20.53 -15.58
N ARG A 223 -44.86 -20.46 -14.71
CA ARG A 223 -44.39 -21.63 -13.94
C ARG A 223 -45.47 -22.25 -13.06
N ARG A 224 -46.30 -21.42 -12.41
CA ARG A 224 -47.41 -21.90 -11.56
C ARG A 224 -48.51 -22.59 -12.38
N GLU A 225 -48.79 -22.10 -13.58
CA GLU A 225 -49.76 -22.71 -14.48
C GLU A 225 -49.27 -24.06 -15.01
N LEU A 226 -48.01 -24.13 -15.43
CA LEU A 226 -47.37 -25.39 -15.83
C LEU A 226 -47.34 -26.42 -14.69
N GLN A 227 -47.10 -25.98 -13.44
CA GLN A 227 -47.16 -26.84 -12.24
C GLN A 227 -48.58 -27.32 -11.92
N ARG A 228 -49.62 -26.57 -12.28
CA ARG A 228 -51.02 -27.02 -12.13
C ARG A 228 -51.40 -28.04 -13.19
N GLN A 229 -50.93 -27.87 -14.42
CA GLN A 229 -51.19 -28.81 -15.51
C GLN A 229 -50.49 -30.16 -15.29
N THR A 230 -49.26 -30.14 -14.78
CA THR A 230 -48.51 -31.37 -14.41
C THR A 230 -49.09 -32.09 -13.20
N LYS A 231 -49.76 -31.41 -12.26
CA LYS A 231 -50.49 -32.06 -11.16
C LYS A 231 -51.82 -32.69 -11.61
N LYS A 232 -52.47 -32.13 -12.64
CA LYS A 232 -53.70 -32.69 -13.22
C LYS A 232 -53.44 -33.94 -14.05
N SER A 233 -52.28 -34.05 -14.71
CA SER A 233 -51.91 -35.21 -15.54
C SER A 233 -51.47 -36.45 -14.74
N VAL A 234 -51.41 -36.40 -13.41
CA VAL A 234 -51.03 -37.53 -12.53
C VAL A 234 -52.26 -38.22 -11.90
N CYS A 235 -53.49 -37.75 -12.19
CA CYS A 235 -54.72 -38.31 -11.61
C CYS A 235 -55.65 -38.97 -12.64
N CYS A 236 -55.13 -39.43 -13.77
CA CYS A 236 -55.83 -40.33 -14.70
C CYS A 236 -55.11 -41.66 -14.78
#